data_AF-A0A2T5IQI3-F1
#
_entry.id   AF-A0A2T5IQI3-F1
#
_cell.length_a   1.000
_cell.length_b   1.000
_cell.length_c   1.000
_cell.angle_alpha   90.00
_cell.angle_beta   90.00
_cell.angle_gamma   90.00
#
_symmetry.space_group_name_H-M   'P 1'
#
loop_
_entity.id
_entity.type
_entity.pdbx_description
1 polymer ?
#
loop_
_entity_poly.entity_id
_entity_poly.type
_entity_poly.pdbx_seq_one_letter_code
_entity_poly.pdbx_strand_id
1 'polypeptide(L)'
;MIEIRGVDNDSYIVCDACREEITNVRNALAIFRNFMNDGEKSKVLHVHKNNVKGDCTKKAEDYIRSKDWESGSMELGEHLANLIHNIGMSPEDIKQILTYSRKL
;
A
#
# COMPACT_ATOMS: atom_id res chain seq x y z
N MET A 1 6.75 3.06 3.83
CA MET A 1 6.76 4.31 3.03
C MET A 1 5.99 3.99 1.77
N ILE A 2 4.86 4.67 1.52
CA ILE A 2 4.10 4.47 0.28
C ILE A 2 4.87 5.14 -0.85
N GLU A 3 5.25 4.40 -1.88
CA GLU A 3 5.78 4.98 -3.12
C GLU A 3 4.59 5.49 -3.93
N ILE A 4 4.36 6.81 -3.88
CA ILE A 4 3.40 7.51 -4.73
C ILE A 4 4.17 8.09 -5.90
N ARG A 5 3.76 7.75 -7.13
CA ARG A 5 4.31 8.36 -8.35
C ARG A 5 3.33 9.37 -8.90
N GLY A 6 3.85 10.40 -9.56
CA GLY A 6 3.02 11.39 -10.23
C GLY A 6 3.53 11.78 -11.61
N VAL A 7 2.57 11.94 -12.52
CA VAL A 7 2.71 12.62 -13.81
C VAL A 7 1.60 13.65 -13.84
N ASP A 8 1.93 14.92 -14.09
CA ASP A 8 0.97 16.00 -14.35
C ASP A 8 -0.23 16.10 -13.37
N ASN A 9 0.05 16.12 -12.06
CA ASN A 9 -0.87 16.27 -10.92
C ASN A 9 -1.62 15.03 -10.40
N ASP A 10 -1.52 13.87 -11.05
CA ASP A 10 -2.16 12.65 -10.55
C ASP A 10 -1.19 11.81 -9.72
N SER A 11 -1.60 11.43 -8.50
CA SER A 11 -0.84 10.59 -7.58
C SER A 11 -1.40 9.17 -7.58
N TYR A 12 -0.57 8.17 -7.89
CA TYR A 12 -1.00 6.78 -7.94
C TYR A 12 -0.07 5.83 -7.15
N ILE A 13 -0.65 4.73 -6.68
CA ILE A 13 0.06 3.67 -5.96
C ILE A 13 0.59 2.67 -6.98
N VAL A 14 1.86 2.29 -6.84
CA VAL A 14 2.54 1.36 -7.73
C VAL A 14 2.73 0.01 -7.05
N CYS A 15 2.51 -1.06 -7.81
CA CYS A 15 2.84 -2.40 -7.37
C CYS A 15 4.37 -2.59 -7.31
N ASP A 16 4.89 -2.90 -6.13
CA ASP A 16 6.33 -3.09 -5.90
C ASP A 16 6.91 -4.28 -6.68
N ALA A 17 6.07 -5.26 -7.06
CA ALA A 17 6.50 -6.47 -7.75
C ALA A 17 6.52 -6.34 -9.29
N CYS A 18 5.53 -5.67 -9.91
CA CYS A 18 5.44 -5.54 -11.37
C CYS A 18 5.65 -4.10 -11.87
N ARG A 19 5.78 -3.12 -10.97
CA ARG A 19 5.98 -1.69 -11.26
C ARG A 19 4.87 -1.01 -12.05
N GLU A 20 3.72 -1.68 -12.20
CA GLU A 20 2.51 -1.08 -12.77
C GLU A 20 1.59 -0.51 -11.69
N GLU A 21 0.69 0.37 -12.11
CA GLU A 21 -0.29 1.03 -11.26
C GLU A 21 -1.28 0.05 -10.61
N ILE A 22 -1.65 0.34 -9.36
CA ILE A 22 -2.77 -0.26 -8.65
C ILE A 22 -3.99 0.65 -8.82
N THR A 23 -4.81 0.37 -9.84
CA THR A 23 -6.00 1.18 -10.17
C THR A 23 -7.17 0.95 -9.21
N ASN A 24 -7.17 -0.16 -8.47
CA ASN A 24 -8.19 -0.48 -7.48
C ASN A 24 -7.55 -1.12 -6.24
N VAL A 25 -7.66 -0.44 -5.10
CA VAL A 25 -7.08 -0.90 -3.82
C VAL A 25 -7.67 -2.22 -3.32
N ARG A 26 -8.88 -2.60 -3.74
CA ARG A 26 -9.49 -3.92 -3.41
C ARG A 26 -8.79 -5.09 -4.10
N ASN A 27 -8.01 -4.79 -5.13
CA ASN A 27 -7.26 -5.75 -5.94
C ASN A 27 -5.80 -5.86 -5.51
N ALA A 28 -5.46 -5.33 -4.34
CA ALA A 28 -4.08 -5.24 -3.86
C ALA A 28 -3.97 -5.54 -2.37
N LEU A 29 -2.75 -5.87 -1.96
CA LEU A 29 -2.35 -6.16 -0.59
C LEU A 29 -1.21 -5.23 -0.17
N ALA A 30 -1.18 -4.91 1.11
CA ALA A 30 -0.01 -4.40 1.80
C ALA A 30 0.67 -5.57 2.50
N ILE A 31 1.90 -5.90 2.09
CA ILE A 31 2.72 -6.97 2.67
C ILE A 31 3.82 -6.32 3.50
N PHE A 32 3.90 -6.69 4.77
CA PHE A 32 4.80 -6.07 5.73
C PHE A 32 5.74 -7.09 6.37
N ARG A 33 6.91 -6.60 6.81
CA ARG A 33 7.74 -7.31 7.79
C ARG A 33 6.93 -7.38 9.09
N ASN A 34 6.65 -8.58 9.58
CA ASN A 34 6.07 -8.77 10.91
C ASN A 34 7.05 -8.19 11.94
N PHE A 35 6.56 -7.41 12.90
CA PHE A 35 7.38 -6.60 13.79
C PHE A 35 8.49 -7.44 14.44
N MET A 36 9.73 -7.18 14.04
CA MET A 36 10.88 -7.58 14.84
C MET A 36 10.97 -6.55 15.98
N ASN A 37 11.33 -7.03 17.17
CA ASN A 37 11.48 -6.22 18.39
C ASN A 37 12.57 -5.12 18.30
N ASP A 38 13.13 -4.86 17.11
CA ASP A 38 14.32 -4.04 16.88
C ASP A 38 14.03 -2.55 16.61
N GLY A 39 12.75 -2.14 16.59
CA GLY A 39 12.39 -0.73 16.40
C GLY A 39 12.68 -0.19 15.00
N GLU A 40 13.02 -1.05 14.04
CA GLU A 40 13.16 -0.65 12.64
C GLU A 40 11.79 -0.33 12.03
N LYS A 41 11.76 0.72 11.19
CA LYS A 41 10.56 1.12 10.44
C LYS A 41 10.06 -0.07 9.61
N SER A 42 8.82 -0.50 9.82
CA SER A 42 8.22 -1.60 9.06
C SER A 42 8.25 -1.27 7.56
N LYS A 43 8.98 -2.07 6.78
CA LYS A 43 8.91 -2.00 5.31
C LYS A 43 7.58 -2.61 4.89
N VAL A 44 6.81 -1.85 4.12
CA VAL A 44 5.53 -2.27 3.53
C VAL A 44 5.69 -2.26 2.02
N LEU A 45 5.35 -3.38 1.38
CA LEU A 45 5.27 -3.55 -0.05
C LEU A 45 3.80 -3.54 -0.46
N HIS A 46 3.44 -2.75 -1.45
CA HIS A 46 2.10 -2.71 -2.03
C HIS A 46 2.12 -3.54 -3.29
N VAL A 47 1.27 -4.55 -3.39
CA VAL A 47 1.27 -5.45 -4.55
C VAL A 47 -0.13 -5.80 -5.00
N HIS A 48 -0.32 -6.07 -6.29
CA HIS A 48 -1.54 -6.70 -6.76
C HIS A 48 -1.73 -8.08 -6.10
N LYS A 49 -2.98 -8.45 -5.86
CA LYS A 49 -3.34 -9.80 -5.44
C LYS A 49 -3.01 -10.80 -6.55
N ASN A 50 -2.64 -12.02 -6.17
CA ASN A 50 -2.32 -13.07 -7.14
C ASN A 50 -3.45 -13.35 -8.15
N ASN A 51 -4.71 -13.30 -7.71
CA ASN A 51 -5.88 -13.52 -8.59
C ASN A 51 -6.16 -12.35 -9.55
N VAL A 52 -5.54 -11.20 -9.33
CA VAL A 52 -5.64 -10.03 -10.22
C VAL A 52 -4.47 -10.03 -11.19
N LYS A 53 -3.26 -10.29 -10.68
CA LYS A 53 -2.04 -10.20 -11.48
C LYS A 53 -0.91 -11.10 -10.99
N GLY A 54 -0.95 -12.36 -11.43
CA GLY A 54 0.15 -13.32 -11.38
C GLY A 54 0.90 -13.37 -10.04
N ASP A 55 2.20 -13.64 -10.09
CA ASP A 55 3.04 -13.88 -8.89
C ASP A 55 3.42 -12.60 -8.10
N CYS A 56 2.63 -11.51 -8.16
CA CYS A 56 3.00 -10.26 -7.46
C CYS A 56 3.08 -10.44 -5.94
N THR A 57 2.13 -11.15 -5.33
CA THR A 57 2.16 -11.45 -3.89
C THR A 57 3.34 -12.36 -3.56
N LYS A 58 3.54 -13.43 -4.35
CA LYS A 58 4.63 -14.38 -4.15
C LYS A 58 6.00 -13.73 -4.24
N LYS A 59 6.25 -12.87 -5.23
CA LYS A 59 7.52 -12.12 -5.38
C LYS A 59 7.81 -11.24 -4.18
N ALA A 60 6.79 -10.57 -3.63
CA ALA A 60 6.96 -9.73 -2.46
C ALA A 60 7.22 -10.56 -1.19
N GLU A 61 6.51 -11.67 -1.00
CA GLU A 61 6.79 -12.59 0.10
C GLU A 61 8.19 -13.21 -0.01
N ASP A 62 8.61 -13.64 -1.20
CA ASP A 62 9.95 -14.17 -1.46
C ASP A 62 11.02 -13.12 -1.15
N TYR A 63 10.78 -11.86 -1.53
CA TYR A 63 11.68 -10.76 -1.15
C TYR A 63 11.78 -10.60 0.37
N ILE A 64 10.66 -10.64 1.11
CA ILE A 64 10.69 -10.54 2.57
C ILE A 64 11.40 -11.75 3.19
N ARG A 65 11.08 -12.97 2.75
CA ARG A 65 11.75 -14.20 3.20
C ARG A 65 13.25 -14.18 2.90
N SER A 66 13.69 -13.62 1.77
CA SER A 66 15.11 -13.49 1.43
C SER A 66 15.90 -12.57 2.37
N LYS A 67 15.21 -11.86 3.26
CA LYS A 67 15.79 -10.99 4.29
C LYS A 67 15.69 -11.61 5.69
N ASP A 68 15.34 -12.89 5.80
CA ASP A 68 15.08 -13.59 7.06
C ASP A 68 14.00 -12.90 7.91
N TRP A 69 13.02 -12.31 7.24
CA TRP A 69 11.89 -11.64 7.87
C TRP A 69 10.63 -12.50 7.76
N GLU A 70 9.79 -12.47 8.80
CA GLU A 70 8.45 -13.04 8.72
C GLU A 70 7.52 -12.06 7.98
N SER A 71 6.71 -12.57 7.05
CA SER A 71 5.78 -11.76 6.28
C SER A 71 4.38 -11.78 6.90
N GLY A 72 3.81 -10.61 7.13
CA GLY A 72 2.37 -10.43 7.32
C GLY A 72 1.75 -9.76 6.09
N SER A 73 0.43 -9.89 5.92
CA SER A 73 -0.29 -9.18 4.86
C SER A 73 -1.66 -8.72 5.33
N MET A 74 -2.14 -7.64 4.72
CA MET A 74 -3.51 -7.13 4.89
C MET A 74 -4.01 -6.51 3.59
N GLU A 75 -5.33 -6.32 3.49
CA GLU A 75 -5.95 -5.63 2.36
C GLU A 75 -5.42 -4.19 2.22
N LEU A 76 -5.05 -3.77 1.00
CA LEU A 76 -4.47 -2.43 0.80
C LEU A 76 -5.44 -1.32 1.23
N GLY A 77 -6.74 -1.49 0.96
CA GLY A 77 -7.76 -0.51 1.38
C GLY A 77 -7.84 -0.36 2.90
N GLU A 78 -7.71 -1.46 3.64
CA GLU A 78 -7.69 -1.45 5.11
C GLU A 78 -6.40 -0.81 5.64
N HIS A 79 -5.25 -1.12 5.02
CA HIS A 79 -3.97 -0.51 5.36
C HIS A 79 -4.02 1.02 5.23
N LEU A 80 -4.55 1.53 4.12
CA LEU A 80 -4.69 2.96 3.88
C LEU A 80 -5.66 3.61 4.88
N ALA A 81 -6.77 2.95 5.21
CA ALA A 81 -7.71 3.45 6.22
C ALA A 81 -7.03 3.59 7.60
N ASN A 82 -6.22 2.60 8.00
CA ASN A 82 -5.46 2.65 9.25
C ASN A 82 -4.43 3.78 9.27
N LEU A 83 -3.75 4.03 8.14
CA LEU A 83 -2.81 5.15 8.04
C LEU A 83 -3.52 6.50 8.19
N ILE A 84 -4.65 6.68 7.52
CA ILE A 84 -5.47 7.89 7.60
C ILE A 84 -5.97 8.12 9.04
N HIS A 85 -6.45 7.06 9.69
CA HIS A 85 -6.88 7.13 11.08
C HIS A 85 -5.74 7.57 12.01
N ASN A 86 -4.54 7.00 11.83
CA ASN A 86 -3.38 7.28 12.68
C ASN A 86 -2.82 8.70 12.53
N ILE A 87 -3.06 9.37 11.39
CA ILE A 87 -2.71 10.80 11.20
C ILE A 87 -3.80 11.75 11.71
N GLY A 88 -4.84 11.24 12.37
CA GLY A 88 -5.90 12.04 12.99
C GLY A 88 -6.90 12.62 11.99
N MET A 89 -6.93 12.13 10.75
CA MET A 89 -7.91 12.56 9.76
C MET A 89 -9.22 11.79 9.94
N SER A 90 -10.30 12.52 10.15
CA SER A 90 -11.65 11.96 10.19
C SER A 90 -12.16 11.62 8.78
N PRO A 91 -13.16 10.74 8.64
CA PRO A 91 -13.87 10.53 7.38
C PRO A 91 -14.39 11.84 6.74
N GLU A 92 -14.80 12.81 7.56
CA GLU A 92 -15.26 14.13 7.15
C GLU A 92 -14.13 14.96 6.51
N ASP A 93 -12.92 14.93 7.08
CA ASP A 93 -11.75 15.62 6.53
C ASP A 93 -11.40 15.08 5.14
N ILE A 94 -11.43 13.75 4.99
CA ILE A 94 -11.21 13.08 3.69
C ILE A 94 -12.28 13.53 2.69
N LYS A 95 -13.55 13.55 3.11
CA LYS A 95 -14.67 13.93 2.24
C LYS A 95 -14.55 15.37 1.77
N GLN A 96 -14.12 16.29 2.63
CA GLN A 96 -13.88 17.69 2.25
C GLN A 96 -12.77 17.82 1.21
N ILE A 97 -11.63 17.14 1.42
CA ILE A 97 -10.50 17.15 0.48
C ILE A 97 -10.93 16.61 -0.89
N LEU A 98 -11.58 15.45 -0.92
CA LEU A 98 -12.05 14.83 -2.17
C LEU A 98 -13.09 15.69 -2.91
N THR A 99 -13.88 16.47 -2.18
CA THR A 99 -14.87 17.39 -2.77
C THR A 99 -14.20 18.62 -3.37
N TYR A 100 -13.14 19.13 -2.75
CA TYR A 100 -12.37 20.28 -3.25
C TYR A 100 -11.53 19.91 -4.48
N SER A 101 -10.87 18.75 -4.50
CA SER A 101 -10.04 18.31 -5.63
C SER A 101 -10.83 18.01 -6.91
N ARG A 102 -12.16 17.83 -6.83
CA ARG A 102 -13.04 17.64 -8.01
C ARG A 102 -13.54 18.94 -8.64
N LYS A 103 -13.25 20.10 -8.04
CA LYS A 103 -13.69 21.42 -8.53
C LYS A 103 -12.59 22.22 -9.23
N LEU A 104 -11.37 21.70 -9.28
CA LEU A 104 -10.23 22.22 -10.05
C LEU A 104 -10.06 21.38 -11.31
#